data_AF-A0A959FZW0-F1
#
_entry.id   AF-A0A959FZW0-F1
#
_cell.length_a   1.000
_cell.length_b   1.000
_cell.length_c   1.000
_cell.angle_alpha   90.00
_cell.angle_beta   90.00
_cell.angle_gamma   90.00
#
_symmetry.space_group_name_H-M   'P 1'
#
loop_
_entity.id
_entity.type
_entity.pdbx_description
1 polymer ?
#
loop_
_entity_poly.entity_id
_entity_poly.type
_entity_poly.pdbx_seq_one_letter_code
_entity_poly.pdbx_strand_id
1 'polypeptide(L)'
;LELSWEKTLVPVHITLGTDKEVMASIDQTLAGPDARQYYLAARYYHESGKDILKAYEWVHKSNEMNPTYWQMRREAQILADLKRYAEAIKTAETSKEMAQKAGNQDYVRMNEKSIA
;
A
#
# COMPACT_ATOMS: atom_id res chain seq x y z
N LEU A 1 -41.04 -22.81 11.85
CA LEU A 1 -39.68 -23.40 11.96
C LEU A 1 -38.80 -22.62 10.99
N GLU A 2 -38.11 -21.60 11.49
CA GLU A 2 -37.35 -20.66 10.67
C GLU A 2 -35.90 -21.14 10.58
N LEU A 3 -35.45 -21.46 9.36
CA LEU A 3 -34.06 -21.77 9.07
C LEU A 3 -33.38 -20.46 8.67
N SER A 4 -32.69 -19.84 9.63
CA SER A 4 -31.84 -18.67 9.39
C SER A 4 -30.50 -19.17 8.81
N TRP A 5 -30.24 -18.86 7.54
CA TRP A 5 -28.99 -19.24 6.88
C TRP A 5 -27.86 -18.31 7.34
N GLU A 6 -26.90 -18.93 8.03
CA GLU A 6 -25.74 -18.32 8.62
C GLU A 6 -24.81 -17.74 7.55
N LYS A 7 -24.39 -16.49 7.74
CA LYS A 7 -23.45 -15.75 6.88
C LYS A 7 -22.12 -16.50 6.79
N THR A 8 -22.01 -17.43 5.85
CA THR A 8 -20.75 -18.09 5.55
C THR A 8 -19.94 -17.17 4.64
N LEU A 9 -19.19 -16.25 5.26
CA LEU A 9 -18.08 -15.58 4.60
C LEU A 9 -16.97 -16.63 4.47
N VAL A 10 -16.81 -17.22 3.29
CA VAL A 10 -15.68 -18.12 3.02
C VAL A 10 -14.47 -17.24 2.71
N PRO A 11 -13.48 -17.08 3.60
CA PRO A 11 -12.22 -16.45 3.23
C PRO A 11 -11.51 -17.40 2.27
N VAL A 12 -11.65 -17.15 0.97
CA VAL A 12 -10.84 -17.84 -0.05
C VAL A 12 -9.40 -17.41 0.17
N HIS A 13 -8.66 -18.24 0.90
CA HIS A 13 -7.23 -18.12 1.11
C HIS A 13 -6.52 -18.45 -0.22
N ILE A 14 -6.37 -17.46 -1.09
CA ILE A 14 -5.47 -17.54 -2.26
C ILE A 14 -4.03 -17.37 -1.71
N THR A 15 -3.45 -18.40 -1.12
CA THR A 15 -2.23 -18.22 -0.30
C THR A 15 -0.95 -18.77 -0.89
N LEU A 16 -0.90 -19.42 -2.06
CA LEU A 16 0.35 -20.07 -2.49
C LEU A 16 0.83 -19.86 -3.94
N GLY A 17 0.00 -19.33 -4.86
CA GLY A 17 0.43 -19.05 -6.23
C GLY A 17 0.95 -17.63 -6.44
N THR A 18 0.23 -16.64 -5.91
CA THR A 18 0.45 -15.23 -6.19
C THR A 18 1.73 -14.68 -5.55
N ASP A 19 2.10 -15.12 -4.35
CA ASP A 19 3.36 -14.70 -3.71
C ASP A 19 4.57 -15.11 -4.55
N LYS A 20 4.59 -16.35 -5.05
CA LYS A 20 5.67 -16.83 -5.91
C LYS A 20 5.68 -16.15 -7.26
N GLU A 21 4.52 -15.89 -7.87
CA GLU A 21 4.45 -15.15 -9.14
C GLU A 21 4.84 -13.69 -8.99
N VAL A 22 4.43 -13.02 -7.92
CA VAL A 22 4.81 -11.63 -7.65
C VAL A 22 6.31 -11.55 -7.36
N MET A 23 6.84 -12.44 -6.50
CA MET A 23 8.28 -12.47 -6.23
C MET A 23 9.10 -12.92 -7.44
N ALA A 24 8.62 -13.88 -8.23
CA ALA A 24 9.27 -14.29 -9.47
C ALA A 24 9.20 -13.18 -10.54
N SER A 25 8.12 -12.39 -10.59
CA SER A 25 8.03 -11.21 -11.45
C SER A 25 8.98 -10.10 -10.97
N ILE A 26 9.22 -9.99 -9.65
CA ILE A 26 10.22 -9.08 -9.08
C ILE A 26 11.64 -9.57 -9.46
N ASP A 27 11.94 -10.86 -9.30
CA ASP A 27 13.26 -11.46 -9.60
C ASP A 27 13.56 -11.59 -11.10
N GLN A 28 12.56 -11.84 -11.95
CA GLN A 28 12.74 -11.92 -13.41
C GLN A 28 13.01 -10.57 -14.06
N THR A 29 12.76 -9.44 -13.38
CA THR A 29 13.01 -8.10 -13.93
C THR A 29 14.48 -7.70 -13.76
N LEU A 30 15.39 -8.56 -14.22
CA LEU A 30 16.84 -8.36 -14.39
C LEU A 30 17.18 -7.32 -15.51
N ALA A 31 16.35 -6.29 -15.66
CA ALA A 31 16.60 -5.08 -16.44
C ALA A 31 16.35 -3.78 -15.64
N GLY A 32 15.99 -3.90 -14.35
CA GLY A 32 15.68 -2.78 -13.47
C GLY A 32 14.23 -2.85 -13.00
N PRO A 33 13.97 -3.13 -11.71
CA PRO A 33 12.62 -3.13 -11.19
C PRO A 33 12.05 -1.71 -11.26
N ASP A 34 11.05 -1.51 -12.13
CA ASP A 34 10.31 -0.26 -12.24
C ASP A 34 9.63 0.05 -10.89
N ALA A 35 9.61 1.32 -10.49
CA ALA A 35 8.96 1.80 -9.26
C ALA A 35 7.53 1.22 -9.12
N ARG A 36 6.84 1.09 -10.26
CA ARG A 36 5.50 0.49 -10.32
C ARG A 36 5.43 -0.94 -9.77
N GLN A 37 6.43 -1.79 -10.05
CA GLN A 37 6.43 -3.18 -9.58
C GLN A 37 6.60 -3.25 -8.06
N TYR A 38 7.48 -2.41 -7.50
CA TYR A 38 7.61 -2.27 -6.05
C TYR A 38 6.32 -1.80 -5.39
N TYR A 39 5.63 -0.81 -5.98
CA TYR A 39 4.32 -0.40 -5.47
C TYR A 39 3.27 -1.53 -5.51
N LEU A 40 3.21 -2.30 -6.61
CA LEU A 40 2.27 -3.41 -6.74
C LEU A 40 2.55 -4.50 -5.70
N ALA A 41 3.83 -4.83 -5.48
CA ALA A 41 4.26 -5.73 -4.43
C ALA A 41 3.82 -5.21 -3.06
N ALA A 42 4.15 -3.96 -2.73
CA ALA A 42 3.78 -3.34 -1.47
C ALA A 42 2.27 -3.39 -1.20
N ARG A 43 1.47 -3.05 -2.22
CA ARG A 43 0.02 -3.10 -2.16
C ARG A 43 -0.47 -4.52 -1.88
N TYR A 44 0.09 -5.52 -2.55
CA TYR A 44 -0.28 -6.92 -2.32
C TYR A 44 0.07 -7.39 -0.90
N TYR A 45 1.26 -7.06 -0.39
CA TYR A 45 1.65 -7.37 0.99
C TYR A 45 0.78 -6.64 2.02
N HIS A 46 0.41 -5.40 1.75
CA HIS A 46 -0.48 -4.59 2.59
C HIS A 46 -1.91 -5.15 2.61
N GLU A 47 -2.49 -5.45 1.44
CA GLU A 47 -3.86 -5.97 1.32
C GLU A 47 -3.98 -7.43 1.80
N SER A 48 -2.93 -8.23 1.65
CA SER A 48 -2.92 -9.62 2.14
C SER A 48 -2.73 -9.74 3.66
N GLY A 49 -2.39 -8.64 4.36
CA GLY A 49 -2.18 -8.62 5.81
C GLY A 49 -1.05 -9.53 6.29
N LYS A 50 -0.18 -9.99 5.38
CA LYS A 50 0.86 -10.98 5.68
C LYS A 50 2.03 -10.37 6.44
N ASP A 51 2.74 -9.45 5.79
CA ASP A 51 3.97 -8.85 6.27
C ASP A 51 3.94 -7.35 5.94
N ILE A 52 3.48 -6.57 6.92
CA ILE A 52 3.36 -5.12 6.80
C ILE A 52 4.75 -4.45 6.75
N LEU A 53 5.78 -5.07 7.32
CA LEU A 53 7.15 -4.55 7.24
C LEU A 53 7.67 -4.66 5.81
N LYS A 54 7.48 -5.80 5.14
CA LYS A 54 7.79 -5.91 3.70
C LYS A 54 6.97 -4.94 2.86
N ALA A 55 5.68 -4.77 3.18
CA ALA A 55 4.85 -3.78 2.48
C ALA A 55 5.47 -2.38 2.56
N TYR A 56 6.00 -2.01 3.73
CA TYR A 56 6.69 -0.75 3.95
C TYR A 56 7.98 -0.65 3.12
N GLU A 57 8.84 -1.67 3.16
CA GLU A 57 10.09 -1.69 2.39
C GLU A 57 9.84 -1.48 0.89
N TRP A 58 8.86 -2.18 0.33
CA TRP A 58 8.54 -2.09 -1.08
C TRP A 58 7.90 -0.75 -1.46
N VAL A 59 6.97 -0.20 -0.67
CA VAL A 59 6.37 1.11 -1.00
C VAL A 59 7.41 2.22 -0.84
N HIS A 60 8.28 2.12 0.16
CA HIS A 60 9.35 3.08 0.38
C HIS A 60 10.33 3.06 -0.81
N LYS A 61 10.73 1.86 -1.27
CA LYS A 61 11.56 1.71 -2.48
C LYS A 61 10.91 2.31 -3.72
N SER A 62 9.60 2.10 -3.90
CA SER A 62 8.84 2.71 -4.98
C SER A 62 8.89 4.24 -4.93
N ASN A 63 8.70 4.81 -3.73
CA ASN A 63 8.72 6.25 -3.52
C ASN A 63 10.14 6.85 -3.65
N GLU A 64 11.20 6.13 -3.30
CA GLU A 64 12.58 6.55 -3.58
C GLU A 64 12.85 6.67 -5.09
N MET A 65 12.26 5.79 -5.89
CA MET A 65 12.48 5.76 -7.33
C MET A 65 11.59 6.74 -8.10
N ASN A 66 10.30 6.79 -7.78
CA ASN A 66 9.34 7.68 -8.42
C ASN A 66 8.28 8.13 -7.41
N PRO A 67 8.58 9.16 -6.60
CA PRO A 67 7.66 9.63 -5.58
C PRO A 67 6.41 10.20 -6.23
N THR A 68 5.25 9.67 -5.84
CA THR A 68 3.96 10.20 -6.27
C THR A 68 3.04 10.36 -5.07
N TYR A 69 2.14 11.34 -5.12
CA TYR A 69 1.27 11.65 -3.98
C TYR A 69 0.46 10.43 -3.52
N TRP A 70 -0.07 9.63 -4.45
CA TRP A 70 -0.89 8.47 -4.12
C TRP A 70 -0.08 7.30 -3.56
N GLN A 71 1.18 7.12 -3.99
CA GLN A 71 2.08 6.11 -3.40
C GLN A 71 2.54 6.51 -2.00
N MET A 72 2.89 7.79 -1.79
CA MET A 72 3.24 8.29 -0.46
C MET A 72 2.06 8.23 0.51
N ARG A 73 0.83 8.48 0.03
CA ARG A 73 -0.37 8.24 0.85
C ARG A 73 -0.47 6.77 1.28
N ARG A 74 -0.19 5.82 0.40
CA ARG A 74 -0.20 4.39 0.75
C ARG A 74 0.89 4.06 1.77
N GLU A 75 2.09 4.62 1.62
CA GLU A 75 3.16 4.47 2.61
C GLU A 75 2.73 4.99 3.98
N ALA A 76 2.05 6.13 4.05
CA ALA A 76 1.51 6.65 5.30
C ALA A 76 0.50 5.67 5.95
N GLN A 77 -0.37 5.04 5.16
CA GLN A 77 -1.30 4.03 5.66
C GLN A 77 -0.56 2.79 6.21
N ILE A 78 0.45 2.31 5.49
CA ILE A 78 1.28 1.18 5.94
C ILE A 78 2.03 1.53 7.24
N LEU A 79 2.58 2.75 7.34
CA LEU A 79 3.23 3.24 8.56
C LEU A 79 2.25 3.32 9.75
N ALA A 80 1.00 3.72 9.51
CA ALA A 80 -0.03 3.74 10.53
C ALA A 80 -0.36 2.31 11.03
N ASP A 81 -0.41 1.33 10.12
CA ASP A 81 -0.60 -0.09 10.47
C ASP A 81 0.60 -0.66 11.26
N LEU A 82 1.81 -0.16 11.00
CA LEU A 82 3.01 -0.42 11.81
C LEU A 82 3.05 0.36 13.13
N LYS A 83 2.01 1.14 13.46
CA LYS A 83 1.95 2.04 14.62
C LYS A 83 3.05 3.11 14.66
N ARG A 84 3.67 3.41 13.51
CA ARG A 84 4.67 4.46 13.32
C ARG A 84 3.97 5.79 12.98
N TYR A 85 3.10 6.25 13.88
CA TYR A 85 2.19 7.38 13.60
C TYR A 85 2.91 8.69 13.26
N ALA A 86 4.03 8.99 13.93
CA ALA A 86 4.81 10.20 13.64
C ALA A 86 5.33 10.23 12.19
N GLU A 87 5.79 9.08 11.71
CA GLU A 87 6.28 8.93 10.33
C GLU A 87 5.12 8.88 9.34
N ALA A 88 4.01 8.22 9.70
CA ALA A 88 2.79 8.21 8.90
C ALA A 88 2.27 9.63 8.63
N ILE A 89 2.22 10.48 9.65
CA ILE A 89 1.80 11.89 9.53
C ILE A 89 2.74 12.64 8.59
N LYS A 90 4.06 12.55 8.81
CA LYS A 90 5.05 13.22 7.95
C LYS A 90 4.93 12.81 6.48
N THR A 91 4.73 11.52 6.23
CA THR A 91 4.56 10.99 4.87
C THR A 91 3.23 11.44 4.26
N ALA A 92 2.14 11.48 5.05
CA ALA A 92 0.84 11.98 4.61
C ALA A 92 0.86 13.50 4.32
N GLU A 93 1.61 14.29 5.08
CA GLU A 93 1.83 15.72 4.82
C GLU A 93 2.57 15.92 3.50
N THR A 94 3.63 15.16 3.27
CA THR A 94 4.38 15.22 2.01
C THR A 94 3.50 14.80 0.82
N SER A 95 2.66 13.77 0.99
CA SER A 95 1.66 13.38 0.00
C SER A 95 0.65 14.51 -0.28
N LYS A 96 0.16 15.19 0.76
CA LYS A 96 -0.76 16.32 0.66
C LYS A 96 -0.15 17.46 -0.16
N GLU A 97 1.09 17.85 0.14
CA GLU A 97 1.79 18.90 -0.59
C GLU A 97 1.96 18.57 -2.09
N MET A 98 2.33 17.34 -2.41
CA MET A 98 2.43 16.89 -3.81
C MET A 98 1.07 16.84 -4.50
N ALA A 99 0.01 16.40 -3.81
CA ALA A 99 -1.35 16.42 -4.33
C ALA A 99 -1.83 17.86 -4.61
N GLN A 100 -1.49 18.80 -3.73
CA GLN A 100 -1.81 20.21 -3.91
C GLN A 100 -1.07 20.81 -5.11
N LYS A 101 0.23 20.51 -5.28
CA LYS A 101 1.02 20.91 -6.45
C LYS A 101 0.47 20.31 -7.75
N ALA A 102 -0.04 19.08 -7.69
CA ALA A 102 -0.68 18.41 -8.81
C ALA A 102 -2.14 18.86 -9.07
N GLY A 103 -2.69 19.76 -8.25
CA GLY A 103 -4.08 20.23 -8.36
C GLY A 103 -5.14 19.18 -7.99
N ASN A 104 -4.75 18.07 -7.33
CA ASN A 104 -5.67 16.99 -6.98
C ASN A 104 -6.23 17.18 -5.55
N GLN A 105 -7.34 17.93 -5.47
CA GLN A 105 -8.01 18.26 -4.21
C GLN A 105 -8.62 17.04 -3.49
N ASP A 106 -8.94 15.96 -4.20
CA ASP A 106 -9.45 14.74 -3.58
C ASP A 106 -8.40 14.09 -2.69
N TYR A 107 -7.16 14.01 -3.18
CA TYR A 107 -6.05 13.48 -2.40
C TYR A 107 -5.61 14.40 -1.28
N VAL A 108 -5.73 15.72 -1.44
CA VAL A 108 -5.51 16.66 -0.32
C VAL A 108 -6.47 16.34 0.82
N ARG A 109 -7.78 16.26 0.54
CA ARG A 109 -8.80 15.91 1.54
C ARG A 109 -8.61 14.53 2.16
N MET A 110 -8.22 13.54 1.36
CA MET A 110 -7.94 12.18 1.85
C MET A 110 -6.75 12.14 2.81
N ASN A 111 -5.68 12.89 2.51
CA ASN A 111 -4.52 12.98 3.38
C ASN A 111 -4.84 13.75 4.67
N GLU A 112 -5.57 14.87 4.57
CA GLU A 112 -6.03 15.61 5.76
C GLU A 112 -6.86 14.75 6.70
N LYS A 113 -7.80 13.96 6.17
CA LYS A 113 -8.57 12.97 6.95
C LYS A 113 -7.72 11.86 7.57
N SER A 114 -6.54 11.58 7.03
CA SER A 114 -5.64 10.57 7.56
C SER A 114 -4.72 11.13 8.66
N ILE A 115 -4.59 12.46 8.73
CA ILE A 115 -3.76 13.17 9.71
C ILE A 115 -4.59 13.63 10.92
N ALA A 116 -5.86 13.98 10.69
CA ALA A 116 -6.81 14.44 11.71
C ALA A 116 -7.33 13.31 12.60
#